data_AF-A0A2X2CH59-F1
#
_entry.id   AF-A0A2X2CH59-F1
#
_cell.length_a   1.000
_cell.length_b   1.000
_cell.length_c   1.000
_cell.angle_alpha   90.00
_cell.angle_beta   90.00
_cell.angle_gamma   90.00
#
_symmetry.space_group_name_H-M   'P 1'
#
loop_
_entity.id
_entity.type
_entity.pdbx_description
1 polymer ?
#
loop_
_entity_poly.entity_id
_entity_poly.type
_entity_poly.pdbx_seq_one_letter_code
_entity_poly.pdbx_strand_id
1 'polypeptide(L)'
;MFAALDVATGEVIGRLKRRHRSAEFVEFLKAIDEEICTDLPVHLIMDNYAVHKTDQVKAWLAAHPRYQVHFTPTSASWLNLVERYFSTLSQRWIKRQSHTSVSDLEKSINHYLATYNQNPRPVRWSRSAGEILASVGRAARAFRRN
;
A
#
# COMPACT_ATOMS: atom_id res chain seq x y z
N MET A 1 -9.83 -0.65 -6.51
CA MET A 1 -9.07 -1.72 -5.84
C MET A 1 -8.37 -1.13 -4.62
N PHE A 2 -8.38 -1.85 -3.50
CA PHE A 2 -7.42 -1.68 -2.42
C PHE A 2 -6.32 -2.72 -2.55
N ALA A 3 -5.09 -2.36 -2.19
CA ALA A 3 -3.97 -3.29 -2.19
C ALA A 3 -3.01 -2.97 -1.05
N ALA A 4 -2.33 -3.99 -0.56
CA ALA A 4 -1.26 -3.91 0.41
C ALA A 4 -0.08 -4.72 -0.15
N LEU A 5 1.11 -4.14 -0.11
CA LEU A 5 2.33 -4.77 -0.59
C LEU A 5 3.20 -5.13 0.61
N ASP A 6 3.59 -6.40 0.72
CA ASP A 6 4.58 -6.85 1.69
C ASP A 6 5.97 -6.39 1.24
N VAL A 7 6.65 -5.61 2.07
CA VAL A 7 7.94 -5.01 1.72
C VAL A 7 9.06 -6.06 1.65
N ALA A 8 8.97 -7.12 2.44
CA ALA A 8 9.97 -8.17 2.53
C ALA A 8 9.87 -9.18 1.39
N THR A 9 8.65 -9.60 1.04
CA THR A 9 8.42 -10.62 -0.01
C THR A 9 8.10 -9.99 -1.36
N GLY A 10 7.55 -8.78 -1.38
CA GLY A 10 7.00 -8.14 -2.56
C GLY A 10 5.62 -8.66 -2.96
N GLU A 11 5.01 -9.54 -2.17
CA GLU A 11 3.66 -10.04 -2.43
C GLU A 11 2.62 -8.93 -2.26
N VAL A 12 1.52 -9.05 -3.00
CA VAL A 12 0.43 -8.09 -2.93
C VAL A 12 -0.87 -8.77 -2.54
N ILE A 13 -1.50 -8.30 -1.47
CA ILE A 13 -2.88 -8.65 -1.15
C ILE A 13 -3.76 -7.58 -1.77
N GLY A 14 -4.69 -7.97 -2.64
CA GLY A 14 -5.58 -7.05 -3.34
C GLY A 14 -7.05 -7.40 -3.15
N ARG A 15 -7.92 -6.39 -3.08
CA ARG A 15 -9.38 -6.55 -3.12
C ARG A 15 -10.02 -5.51 -4.04
N LEU A 16 -10.83 -6.01 -4.97
CA LEU A 16 -11.67 -5.17 -5.83
C LEU A 16 -12.92 -4.74 -5.06
N LYS A 17 -13.19 -3.44 -5.08
CA LYS A 17 -14.35 -2.81 -4.43
C LYS A 17 -14.93 -1.78 -5.39
N ARG A 18 -16.26 -1.69 -5.45
CA ARG A 18 -16.97 -0.72 -6.30
C ARG A 18 -16.83 0.71 -5.80
N ARG A 19 -16.61 0.88 -4.50
CA ARG A 19 -16.43 2.17 -3.81
C ARG A 19 -15.17 2.11 -2.95
N HIS A 20 -14.59 3.27 -2.70
CA HIS A 20 -13.35 3.43 -1.94
C HIS A 20 -13.62 4.29 -0.69
N ARG A 21 -14.54 3.85 0.18
CA ARG A 21 -14.86 4.55 1.43
C ARG A 21 -14.25 3.79 2.61
N SER A 22 -14.42 4.35 3.81
CA SER A 22 -13.88 3.76 5.04
C SER A 22 -14.46 2.39 5.35
N ALA A 23 -15.73 2.13 5.03
CA ALA A 23 -16.31 0.80 5.18
C ALA A 23 -15.58 -0.25 4.33
N GLU A 24 -15.38 0.02 3.04
CA GLU A 24 -14.66 -0.91 2.17
C GLU A 24 -13.18 -1.03 2.54
N PHE A 25 -12.58 0.02 3.11
CA PHE A 25 -11.22 -0.04 3.64
C PHE A 25 -11.11 -0.92 4.88
N VAL A 26 -12.06 -0.85 5.82
CA VAL A 26 -12.11 -1.75 6.98
C VAL A 26 -12.33 -3.20 6.55
N GLU A 27 -13.19 -3.46 5.56
CA GLU A 27 -13.33 -4.79 4.97
C GLU A 27 -12.02 -5.30 4.37
N PHE A 28 -11.21 -4.40 3.79
CA PHE A 28 -9.90 -4.76 3.28
C PHE A 28 -8.90 -5.07 4.41
N LEU A 29 -8.90 -4.29 5.50
CA LEU A 29 -8.07 -4.58 6.67
C LEU A 29 -8.40 -5.94 7.30
N LYS A 30 -9.69 -6.30 7.38
CA LYS A 30 -10.12 -7.63 7.84
C LYS A 30 -9.58 -8.75 6.94
N ALA A 31 -9.68 -8.57 5.62
CA ALA A 31 -9.14 -9.55 4.69
C ALA A 31 -7.62 -9.73 4.83
N ILE A 32 -6.88 -8.66 5.11
CA ILE A 32 -5.45 -8.75 5.42
C ILE A 32 -5.25 -9.54 6.72
N ASP A 33 -5.97 -9.20 7.78
CA ASP A 33 -5.85 -9.85 9.10
C ASP A 33 -6.12 -11.36 9.05
N GLU A 34 -7.04 -11.79 8.18
CA GLU A 34 -7.35 -13.20 7.90
C GLU A 34 -6.24 -13.92 7.11
N GLU A 35 -5.51 -13.21 6.24
CA GLU A 35 -4.49 -13.80 5.35
C GLU A 35 -3.09 -13.88 5.98
N ILE A 36 -2.75 -12.95 6.88
CA ILE A 36 -1.40 -12.86 7.45
C ILE A 36 -1.29 -13.57 8.80
N CYS A 37 -0.11 -14.11 9.11
CA CYS A 37 0.17 -14.76 10.39
C CYS A 37 -0.20 -13.87 11.59
N THR A 38 -0.87 -14.44 12.59
CA THR A 38 -1.43 -13.71 13.75
C THR A 38 -0.38 -13.26 14.77
N ASP A 39 0.80 -13.89 14.75
CA ASP A 39 1.75 -13.82 15.89
C ASP A 39 2.76 -12.68 15.77
N LEU A 40 2.72 -11.91 14.68
CA LEU A 40 3.66 -10.83 14.41
C LEU A 40 3.00 -9.45 14.48
N PRO A 41 3.73 -8.43 14.99
CA PRO A 41 3.34 -7.03 14.81
C PRO A 41 3.26 -6.68 13.32
N VAL A 42 2.23 -5.92 12.95
CA VAL A 42 1.99 -5.49 11.58
C VAL A 42 2.23 -4.01 11.47
N HIS A 43 3.19 -3.60 10.63
CA HIS A 43 3.47 -2.19 10.37
C HIS A 43 2.77 -1.75 9.08
N LEU A 44 1.65 -1.03 9.22
CA LEU A 44 0.94 -0.45 8.07
C LEU A 44 1.53 0.91 7.72
N ILE A 45 2.13 1.00 6.53
CA ILE A 45 2.62 2.25 5.96
C ILE A 45 1.59 2.74 4.94
N MET A 46 0.99 3.90 5.20
CA MET A 46 -0.10 4.45 4.36
C MET A 46 0.14 5.91 4.02
N ASP A 47 -0.44 6.36 2.90
CA ASP A 47 -0.51 7.80 2.60
C ASP A 47 -1.48 8.53 3.54
N ASN A 48 -1.56 9.86 3.40
CA ASN A 48 -2.40 10.70 4.25
C ASN A 48 -3.88 10.76 3.81
N TYR A 49 -4.36 9.82 2.99
CA TYR A 49 -5.72 9.85 2.47
C TYR A 49 -6.77 9.85 3.60
N ALA A 50 -7.77 10.72 3.47
CA ALA A 50 -8.75 11.00 4.53
C ALA A 50 -9.53 9.74 4.97
N VAL A 51 -9.75 8.80 4.06
CA VAL A 51 -10.46 7.53 4.34
C VAL A 51 -9.77 6.70 5.41
N HIS A 52 -8.45 6.80 5.56
CA HIS A 52 -7.67 6.09 6.58
C HIS A 52 -7.79 6.69 7.99
N LYS A 53 -8.38 7.90 8.11
CA LYS A 53 -8.41 8.68 9.36
C LYS A 53 -9.81 8.88 9.91
N THR A 54 -10.81 8.18 9.36
CA THR A 54 -12.17 8.23 9.88
C THR A 54 -12.29 7.45 11.19
N ASP A 55 -13.31 7.78 11.98
CA ASP A 55 -13.47 7.17 13.30
C ASP A 55 -13.75 5.66 13.23
N GLN A 56 -14.40 5.21 12.15
CA GLN A 56 -14.59 3.79 11.88
C GLN A 56 -13.25 3.05 11.72
N VAL A 57 -12.28 3.63 11.00
CA VAL A 57 -10.95 3.04 10.81
C VAL A 57 -10.15 3.08 12.11
N LYS A 58 -10.18 4.22 12.82
CA LYS A 58 -9.53 4.34 14.13
C LYS A 58 -10.05 3.31 15.12
N ALA A 59 -11.37 3.10 15.18
CA ALA A 59 -12.00 2.13 16.06
C ALA A 59 -11.55 0.69 15.74
N TRP A 60 -11.48 0.33 14.45
CA TRP A 60 -10.96 -0.98 14.05
C TRP A 60 -9.50 -1.14 14.48
N LEU A 61 -8.63 -0.17 14.21
CA LEU A 61 -7.21 -0.23 14.59
C LEU A 61 -7.01 -0.31 16.10
N ALA A 62 -7.82 0.42 16.89
CA ALA A 62 -7.77 0.36 18.35
C ALA A 62 -8.13 -1.04 18.89
N ALA A 63 -9.03 -1.75 18.21
CA ALA A 63 -9.40 -3.12 18.55
C ALA A 63 -8.35 -4.17 18.11
N HIS A 64 -7.38 -3.79 17.25
CA HIS A 64 -6.35 -4.68 16.72
C HIS A 64 -4.94 -4.12 17.03
N PRO A 65 -4.51 -4.14 18.31
CA PRO A 65 -3.29 -3.45 18.76
C PRO A 65 -1.98 -3.97 18.13
N ARG A 66 -2.01 -5.13 17.46
CA ARG A 66 -0.88 -5.63 16.67
C ARG A 66 -0.56 -4.75 15.45
N TYR A 67 -1.53 -3.96 14.98
CA TYR A 67 -1.37 -3.05 13.85
C TYR A 67 -0.81 -1.71 14.30
N GLN A 68 0.44 -1.44 13.92
CA GLN A 68 1.10 -0.16 14.09
C GLN A 68 0.99 0.66 12.80
N VAL A 69 0.29 1.78 12.86
CA VAL A 69 0.07 2.65 11.69
C VAL A 69 1.14 3.73 11.59
N HIS A 70 1.72 3.85 10.40
CA HIS A 70 2.71 4.85 10.02
C HIS A 70 2.20 5.60 8.79
N PHE A 71 1.96 6.90 8.94
CA PHE A 71 1.62 7.74 7.80
C PHE A 71 2.89 8.27 7.13
N THR A 72 2.95 8.24 5.80
CA THR A 72 4.09 8.80 5.07
C THR A 72 4.21 10.30 5.38
N PRO A 73 5.42 10.81 5.68
CA PRO A 73 5.64 12.24 5.85
C PRO A 73 5.25 13.04 4.59
N THR A 74 5.00 14.34 4.77
CA THR A 74 4.82 15.26 3.65
C THR A 74 6.00 15.18 2.69
N SER A 75 5.71 15.14 1.39
CA SER A 75 6.72 15.00 0.32
C SER A 75 7.49 13.67 0.30
N ALA A 76 7.01 12.65 1.02
CA ALA A 76 7.60 11.30 1.05
C ALA A 76 6.70 10.23 0.41
N SER A 77 5.95 10.58 -0.65
CA SER A 77 5.10 9.62 -1.38
C SER A 77 5.88 8.43 -1.95
N TRP A 78 7.20 8.57 -2.16
CA TRP A 78 8.08 7.48 -2.58
C TRP A 78 8.13 6.30 -1.59
N LEU A 79 7.76 6.52 -0.32
CA LEU A 79 7.61 5.47 0.70
C LEU A 79 6.32 4.65 0.51
N ASN A 80 5.32 5.18 -0.20
CA ASN A 80 4.09 4.46 -0.48
C ASN A 80 4.31 3.43 -1.61
N LEU A 81 4.93 2.30 -1.27
CA LEU A 81 5.39 1.31 -2.25
C LEU A 81 4.27 0.68 -3.07
N VAL A 82 3.06 0.56 -2.53
CA VAL A 82 1.93 -0.01 -3.27
C VAL A 82 1.53 0.87 -4.47
N GLU A 83 1.80 2.18 -4.45
CA GLU A 83 1.61 3.05 -5.62
C GLU A 83 2.48 2.62 -6.82
N ARG A 84 3.69 2.09 -6.55
CA ARG A 84 4.57 1.55 -7.61
C ARG A 84 3.96 0.30 -8.23
N TYR A 85 3.32 -0.55 -7.42
CA TYR A 85 2.58 -1.70 -7.92
C TYR A 85 1.40 -1.24 -8.80
N PHE A 86 0.59 -0.28 -8.35
CA PHE A 86 -0.52 0.26 -9.15
C PHE A 86 -0.06 0.89 -10.47
N SER A 87 1.03 1.66 -10.44
CA SER A 87 1.63 2.22 -11.65
C SER A 87 2.06 1.12 -12.62
N THR A 88 2.69 0.06 -12.12
CA THR A 88 3.12 -1.09 -12.93
C THR A 88 1.93 -1.85 -13.52
N LEU A 89 0.93 -2.17 -12.72
CA LEU A 89 -0.33 -2.79 -13.17
C LEU A 89 -0.99 -1.95 -14.27
N SER A 90 -1.10 -0.63 -14.07
CA SER A 90 -1.71 0.26 -15.05
C SER A 90 -0.94 0.28 -16.37
N GLN A 91 0.37 0.53 -16.32
CA GLN A 91 1.18 0.76 -17.51
C GLN A 91 1.53 -0.54 -18.26
N ARG A 92 1.76 -1.62 -17.53
CA ARG A 92 2.24 -2.88 -18.14
C ARG A 92 1.15 -3.86 -18.48
N TRP A 93 0.00 -3.79 -17.81
CA TRP A 93 -1.08 -4.75 -17.97
C TRP A 93 -2.34 -4.09 -18.52
N ILE A 94 -2.96 -3.16 -17.77
CA ILE A 94 -4.29 -2.60 -18.10
C ILE A 94 -4.25 -1.83 -19.42
N LYS A 95 -3.33 -0.88 -19.59
CA LYS A 95 -3.28 -0.03 -20.80
C LYS A 95 -2.94 -0.78 -22.08
N ARG A 96 -2.51 -2.05 -21.99
CA ARG A 96 -2.14 -2.89 -23.14
C ARG A 96 -3.23 -3.87 -23.53
N GLN A 97 -4.38 -3.83 -22.85
CA GLN A 97 -5.52 -4.70 -23.10
C GLN A 97 -6.74 -3.86 -23.47
N SER A 98 -7.66 -4.49 -24.22
CA SER A 98 -8.99 -3.95 -24.46
C SER A 98 -9.96 -4.64 -23.52
N HIS A 99 -10.73 -3.85 -22.76
CA HIS A 99 -11.76 -4.35 -21.87
C HIS A 99 -13.13 -3.85 -22.31
N THR A 100 -14.08 -4.76 -22.48
CA THR A 100 -15.42 -4.43 -22.99
C THR A 100 -16.44 -4.16 -21.88
N SER A 101 -16.08 -4.45 -20.63
CA SER A 101 -16.92 -4.20 -19.47
C SER A 101 -16.09 -4.05 -18.20
N VAL A 102 -16.72 -3.55 -17.12
CA VAL A 102 -16.07 -3.48 -15.81
C VAL A 102 -15.79 -4.87 -15.25
N SER A 103 -16.67 -5.85 -15.47
CA SER A 103 -16.44 -7.22 -15.02
C SER A 103 -15.22 -7.85 -15.70
N ASP A 104 -15.02 -7.56 -16.99
CA ASP A 104 -13.85 -8.01 -17.74
C ASP A 104 -12.55 -7.38 -17.19
N LEU A 105 -12.56 -6.08 -16.93
CA LEU A 105 -11.45 -5.38 -16.27
C LEU A 105 -11.14 -5.99 -14.89
N GLU A 106 -12.17 -6.27 -14.08
CA GLU A 106 -12.01 -6.88 -12.75
C GLU A 106 -11.37 -8.27 -12.83
N LYS A 107 -11.82 -9.11 -13.77
CA LYS A 107 -11.21 -10.43 -14.03
C LYS A 107 -9.75 -10.30 -14.45
N SER A 108 -9.44 -9.36 -15.35
CA SER A 108 -8.06 -9.13 -15.79
C SER A 108 -7.15 -8.64 -14.67
N ILE A 109 -7.63 -7.75 -13.79
CA ILE A 109 -6.87 -7.29 -12.61
C ILE A 109 -6.61 -8.46 -11.64
N ASN A 110 -7.61 -9.29 -11.35
CA ASN A 110 -7.44 -10.45 -10.49
C ASN A 110 -6.45 -11.46 -11.09
N HIS A 111 -6.51 -11.69 -12.40
CA HIS A 111 -5.56 -12.55 -13.10
C HIS A 111 -4.13 -11.99 -13.04
N TYR A 112 -3.97 -10.67 -13.21
CA TYR A 112 -2.66 -10.03 -13.03
C TYR A 112 -2.14 -10.18 -11.61
N LEU A 113 -2.98 -9.94 -10.60
CA LEU A 113 -2.60 -10.07 -9.19
C LEU A 113 -2.10 -11.49 -8.89
N ALA A 114 -2.85 -12.50 -9.33
CA ALA A 114 -2.45 -13.91 -9.18
C ALA A 114 -1.12 -14.21 -9.91
N THR A 115 -0.96 -13.73 -11.15
CA THR A 115 0.28 -13.90 -11.92
C THR A 115 1.47 -13.18 -11.29
N TYR A 116 1.26 -11.96 -10.77
CA TYR A 116 2.29 -11.18 -10.11
C TYR A 116 2.82 -11.89 -8.84
N ASN A 117 1.90 -12.44 -8.03
CA ASN A 117 2.24 -13.17 -6.81
C ASN A 117 2.84 -14.57 -7.04
N GLN A 118 2.89 -15.09 -8.27
CA GLN A 118 3.64 -16.33 -8.56
C GLN A 118 5.15 -16.13 -8.50
N ASN A 119 5.62 -14.89 -8.72
CA ASN A 119 7.03 -14.53 -8.61
C ASN A 119 7.16 -13.07 -8.15
N PRO A 120 6.78 -12.79 -6.90
CA PRO A 120 6.81 -11.44 -6.35
C PRO A 120 8.25 -10.96 -6.27
N ARG A 121 8.46 -9.66 -6.51
CA ARG A 121 9.79 -9.07 -6.47
C ARG A 121 9.86 -8.07 -5.31
N PRO A 122 10.62 -8.37 -4.25
CA PRO A 122 10.83 -7.45 -3.14
C PRO A 122 11.37 -6.11 -3.64
N VAL A 123 10.97 -5.03 -2.95
CA VAL A 123 11.49 -3.70 -3.26
C VAL A 123 12.95 -3.63 -2.82
N ARG A 124 13.84 -3.37 -3.78
CA ARG A 124 15.26 -3.12 -3.49
C ARG A 124 15.48 -1.64 -3.23
N TRP A 125 15.84 -1.32 -2.00
CA TRP A 125 16.28 0.02 -1.61
C TRP A 125 17.71 0.27 -2.11
N SER A 126 17.92 1.38 -2.81
CA SER A 126 19.25 1.78 -3.31
C SER A 126 20.08 2.56 -2.29
N ARG A 127 19.45 3.00 -1.20
CA ARG A 127 20.09 3.75 -0.10
C ARG A 127 19.64 3.15 1.22
N SER A 128 20.58 3.09 2.16
CA SER A 128 20.31 2.69 3.54
C SER A 128 19.43 3.72 4.26
N ALA A 129 18.77 3.29 5.33
CA ALA A 129 17.99 4.19 6.19
C ALA A 129 18.88 5.33 6.74
N GLY A 130 20.13 5.03 7.12
CA GLY A 130 21.08 6.05 7.61
C GLY A 130 21.39 7.13 6.57
N GLU A 131 21.61 6.75 5.31
CA GLU A 131 21.85 7.69 4.22
C GLU A 131 20.63 8.57 3.93
N ILE A 132 19.43 7.98 3.98
CA ILE A 132 18.16 8.69 3.80
C ILE A 132 17.99 9.72 4.93
N LEU A 133 18.13 9.30 6.19
CA LEU A 133 17.99 10.17 7.36
C LEU A 133 19.03 11.29 7.37
N ALA A 134 20.28 11.00 7.01
CA ALA A 134 21.32 12.00 6.88
C ALA A 134 20.98 13.03 5.80
N SER A 135 20.42 12.59 4.66
CA SER A 135 19.98 13.48 3.58
C SER A 135 18.82 14.39 4.00
N VAL A 136 17.81 13.83 4.67
CA VAL A 136 16.67 14.59 5.20
C VAL A 136 17.14 15.60 6.25
N GLY A 137 18.03 15.20 7.15
CA GLY A 137 18.61 16.09 8.16
C GLY A 137 19.40 17.26 7.54
N ARG A 138 20.13 17.04 6.45
CA ARG A 138 20.80 18.12 5.70
C ARG A 138 19.79 19.10 5.10
N ALA A 139 18.75 18.59 4.44
CA ALA A 139 17.69 19.43 3.86
C ALA A 139 16.99 20.27 4.93
N ALA A 140 16.59 19.66 6.05
CA ALA A 140 15.93 20.37 7.15
C ALA A 140 16.79 21.51 7.73
N ARG A 141 18.12 21.31 7.85
CA ARG A 141 19.04 22.37 8.30
C ARG A 141 19.17 23.51 7.29
N ALA A 142 19.11 23.23 5.98
CA ALA A 142 19.16 24.25 4.95
C ALA A 142 17.89 25.12 4.94
N PHE A 143 16.71 24.53 5.12
CA PHE A 143 15.45 25.28 5.19
C PHE A 143 15.34 26.22 6.40
N ARG A 144 16.00 25.90 7.53
CA ARG A 144 15.99 26.75 8.74
C ARG A 144 16.97 27.92 8.71
N ARG A 145 17.81 28.02 7.68
CA ARG A 145 18.84 29.07 7.54
C ARG A 145 18.40 30.22 6.62
N ASN A 146 17.22 30.11 6.01
CA ASN A 146 16.54 31.16 5.25
C ASN A 146 15.34 31.67 6.07
#